data_AF-A0A927CHX8-F1
#
_entry.id   AF-A0A927CHX8-F1
#
_cell.length_a   1.000
_cell.length_b   1.000
_cell.length_c   1.000
_cell.angle_alpha   90.00
_cell.angle_beta   90.00
_cell.angle_gamma   90.00
#
_symmetry.space_group_name_H-M   'P 1'
#
loop_
_entity.id
_entity.type
_entity.pdbx_description
1 polymer ?
#
loop_
_entity_poly.entity_id
_entity_poly.type
_entity_poly.pdbx_seq_one_letter_code
_entity_poly.pdbx_strand_id
1 'polypeptide(L)'
;MQKMHLTYRKSALTGHEAQVKQLLDSSVSCHFHTTITKLIAGANHESIERVELTNHETGEATMLPVDGVIINHGYERDSALLENSSLRIERSENFYIAGQPEQRIVHRSAVRAIS
;
A
#
# COMPACT_ATOMS: atom_id res chain seq x y z
N MET A 1 -22.68 11.43 -14.35
CA MET A 1 -21.67 10.63 -15.09
C MET A 1 -20.48 10.50 -14.16
N GLN A 2 -20.07 9.28 -13.80
CA GLN A 2 -18.91 9.07 -12.91
C GLN A 2 -17.63 9.06 -13.76
N LYS A 3 -16.57 9.74 -13.29
CA LYS A 3 -15.30 9.83 -14.00
C LYS A 3 -14.18 9.32 -13.10
N MET A 4 -13.38 8.40 -13.62
CA MET A 4 -12.22 7.87 -12.92
C MET A 4 -10.95 8.51 -13.48
N HIS A 5 -10.08 8.95 -12.58
CA HIS A 5 -8.79 9.53 -12.90
C HIS A 5 -7.69 8.66 -12.30
N LEU A 6 -6.72 8.29 -13.12
CA LEU A 6 -5.51 7.61 -12.68
C LEU A 6 -4.32 8.54 -12.86
N THR A 7 -3.53 8.73 -11.82
CA THR A 7 -2.27 9.46 -11.90
C THR A 7 -1.11 8.49 -11.68
N TYR A 8 -0.05 8.63 -12.48
CA TYR A 8 1.13 7.79 -12.37
C TYR A 8 2.41 8.58 -12.63
N ARG A 9 3.42 8.39 -11.78
CA ARG A 9 4.65 9.18 -11.81
C ARG A 9 5.58 8.88 -12.98
N LYS A 10 5.41 7.74 -13.66
CA LYS A 10 6.23 7.33 -14.83
C LYS A 10 5.45 7.50 -16.14
N SER A 11 6.12 7.25 -17.25
CA SER A 11 5.58 7.31 -18.61
C SER A 11 4.62 6.18 -18.97
N ALA A 12 4.70 5.03 -18.30
CA ALA A 12 3.92 3.85 -18.64
C ALA A 12 3.63 2.98 -17.41
N LEU A 13 2.45 2.35 -17.37
CA LEU A 13 2.07 1.40 -16.33
C LEU A 13 2.92 0.14 -16.40
N THR A 14 3.35 -0.38 -15.24
CA THR A 14 4.27 -1.53 -15.14
C THR A 14 3.53 -2.86 -14.86
N GLY A 15 2.21 -2.89 -15.06
CA GLY A 15 1.39 -4.09 -14.85
C GLY A 15 1.48 -5.09 -16.01
N HIS A 16 0.82 -6.24 -15.86
CA HIS A 16 0.69 -7.19 -16.96
C HIS A 16 -0.02 -6.54 -18.16
N GLU A 17 0.54 -6.71 -19.35
CA GLU A 17 0.16 -5.99 -20.57
C GLU A 17 -1.34 -6.04 -20.87
N ALA A 18 -1.98 -7.21 -20.70
CA ALA A 18 -3.42 -7.36 -20.92
C ALA A 18 -4.28 -6.46 -20.01
N GLN A 19 -3.87 -6.27 -18.75
CA GLN A 19 -4.57 -5.43 -17.78
C GLN A 19 -4.34 -3.95 -18.05
N VAL A 20 -3.11 -3.58 -18.44
CA VAL A 20 -2.77 -2.22 -18.85
C VAL A 20 -3.59 -1.82 -20.06
N LYS A 21 -3.68 -2.70 -21.07
CA LYS A 21 -4.45 -2.45 -22.28
C LYS A 21 -5.94 -2.27 -21.97
N GLN A 22 -6.53 -3.17 -21.18
CA GLN A 22 -7.94 -3.05 -20.77
C GLN A 22 -8.23 -1.74 -20.04
N LEU A 23 -7.31 -1.27 -19.19
CA LEU A 23 -7.46 -0.01 -18.48
C LEU A 23 -7.37 1.20 -19.42
N LEU A 24 -6.42 1.18 -20.35
CA LEU A 24 -6.23 2.26 -21.33
C LEU A 24 -7.38 2.33 -22.36
N ASP A 25 -7.98 1.19 -22.69
CA ASP A 25 -9.14 1.10 -23.59
C ASP A 25 -10.47 1.46 -22.89
N SER A 26 -10.44 1.79 -21.59
CA SER A 26 -11.61 2.14 -20.80
C SER A 26 -11.90 3.66 -20.77
N SER A 27 -12.93 4.08 -20.03
CA SER A 27 -13.27 5.50 -19.84
C SER A 27 -12.40 6.23 -18.79
N VAL A 28 -11.32 5.60 -18.30
CA VAL A 28 -10.43 6.18 -17.29
C VAL A 28 -9.52 7.23 -17.91
N SER A 29 -9.43 8.40 -17.30
CA SER A 29 -8.46 9.43 -17.71
C SER A 29 -7.11 9.20 -17.02
N CYS A 30 -6.09 8.86 -17.79
CA CYS A 30 -4.74 8.60 -17.29
C CYS A 30 -3.85 9.84 -17.39
N HIS A 31 -3.18 10.19 -16.29
CA HIS A 31 -2.24 11.30 -16.16
C HIS A 31 -0.85 10.74 -15.85
N PHE A 32 0.00 10.61 -16.87
CA PHE A 32 1.38 10.15 -16.74
C PHE A 32 2.32 11.30 -16.34
N HIS A 33 3.50 10.96 -15.82
CA HIS A 33 4.46 11.91 -15.25
C HIS A 33 3.84 12.84 -14.20
N THR A 34 2.74 12.40 -13.59
CA THR A 34 1.90 13.26 -12.76
C THR A 34 1.78 12.65 -11.37
N THR A 35 1.86 13.49 -10.35
CA THR A 35 1.64 13.10 -8.95
C THR A 35 0.65 14.04 -8.29
N ILE A 36 -0.08 13.53 -7.29
CA ILE A 36 -0.81 14.38 -6.36
C ILE A 36 0.20 15.13 -5.49
N THR A 37 0.15 16.46 -5.52
CA THR A 37 1.02 17.33 -4.72
C THR A 37 0.28 17.97 -3.56
N LYS A 38 -1.05 18.12 -3.64
CA LYS A 38 -1.89 18.60 -2.54
C LYS A 38 -3.22 17.87 -2.47
N LEU A 39 -3.69 17.66 -1.25
CA LEU A 39 -5.05 17.23 -0.94
C LEU A 39 -5.78 18.40 -0.31
N ILE A 40 -6.88 18.83 -0.91
CA ILE A 40 -7.64 20.00 -0.47
C ILE A 40 -8.96 19.51 0.11
N ALA A 41 -9.09 19.67 1.43
CA ALA A 41 -10.30 19.33 2.14
C ALA A 41 -11.44 20.33 1.83
N GLY A 42 -12.67 19.85 1.96
CA GLY A 42 -13.87 20.68 1.85
C GLY A 42 -14.07 21.62 3.02
N ALA A 43 -15.13 22.44 2.95
CA ALA A 43 -15.42 23.45 3.97
C ALA A 43 -15.66 22.85 5.37
N ASN A 44 -16.19 21.63 5.44
CA ASN A 44 -16.38 20.88 6.69
C ASN A 44 -15.12 20.11 7.13
N HIS A 45 -14.06 20.07 6.31
CA HIS A 45 -12.82 19.32 6.55
C HIS A 45 -12.96 17.81 6.76
N GLU A 46 -14.10 17.20 6.46
CA GLU A 46 -14.34 15.77 6.65
C GLU A 46 -13.98 14.93 5.42
N SER A 47 -13.89 15.56 4.25
CA SER A 47 -13.60 14.90 2.97
C SER A 47 -12.64 15.73 2.10
N ILE A 48 -11.96 15.04 1.19
CA ILE A 48 -11.16 15.69 0.13
C ILE A 48 -12.13 16.06 -0.99
N GLU A 49 -12.29 17.36 -1.25
CA GLU A 49 -13.11 17.84 -2.37
C GLU A 49 -12.28 18.01 -3.64
N ARG A 50 -10.98 18.31 -3.50
CA ARG A 50 -10.09 18.56 -4.64
C ARG A 50 -8.70 18.01 -4.41
N VAL A 51 -8.03 17.64 -5.49
CA VAL A 51 -6.61 17.31 -5.52
C VAL A 51 -5.86 18.22 -6.48
N GLU A 52 -4.62 18.60 -6.11
CA GLU A 52 -3.68 19.23 -7.03
C GLU A 52 -2.81 18.13 -7.66
N LEU A 53 -2.81 18.07 -8.98
CA LEU A 53 -1.98 17.18 -9.78
C LEU A 53 -0.88 18.00 -10.44
N THR A 54 0.38 17.63 -10.26
CA THR A 54 1.51 18.28 -10.94
C THR A 54 2.15 17.33 -11.93
N ASN A 55 2.21 17.75 -13.20
CA ASN A 55 2.99 17.07 -14.23
C ASN A 55 4.45 17.50 -14.13
N HIS A 56 5.35 16.55 -13.94
CA HIS A 56 6.78 16.80 -13.71
C HIS A 56 7.60 17.02 -14.99
N GLU A 57 7.03 16.71 -16.16
CA GLU A 57 7.66 17.05 -17.45
C GLU A 57 7.34 18.49 -17.86
N THR A 58 6.09 18.92 -17.67
CA THR A 58 5.64 20.26 -18.11
C THR A 58 5.68 21.30 -17.00
N GLY A 59 5.71 20.88 -15.74
CA GLY A 59 5.57 21.75 -14.57
C GLY A 59 4.13 22.24 -14.32
N GLU A 60 3.16 21.79 -15.12
CA GLU A 60 1.76 22.23 -15.01
C GLU A 60 1.10 21.65 -13.76
N ALA A 61 0.41 22.50 -13.00
CA ALA A 61 -0.42 22.11 -11.87
C ALA A 61 -1.91 22.23 -12.22
N THR A 62 -2.65 21.13 -12.11
CA THR A 62 -4.08 21.05 -12.39
C THR A 62 -4.85 20.77 -11.11
N MET A 63 -5.92 21.54 -10.87
CA MET A 63 -6.84 21.30 -9.75
C MET A 63 -8.02 20.46 -10.22
N LEU A 64 -8.24 19.31 -9.59
CA LEU A 64 -9.27 18.35 -9.98
C LEU A 64 -10.27 18.10 -8.84
N PRO A 65 -11.57 18.40 -9.01
CA PRO A 65 -12.59 18.02 -8.04
C PRO A 65 -12.80 16.51 -8.05
N VAL A 66 -12.90 15.92 -6.87
CA VAL A 66 -13.05 14.48 -6.67
C VAL A 66 -14.04 14.19 -5.55
N ASP A 67 -14.77 13.08 -5.68
CA ASP A 67 -15.61 12.56 -4.60
C ASP A 67 -14.81 11.69 -3.62
N GLY A 68 -13.63 11.20 -4.03
CA GLY A 68 -12.77 10.34 -3.22
C GLY A 68 -11.42 10.10 -3.87
N VAL A 69 -10.45 9.67 -3.04
CA VAL A 69 -9.06 9.43 -3.46
C VAL A 69 -8.62 8.05 -2.97
N ILE A 70 -8.05 7.25 -3.87
CA ILE A 70 -7.44 5.95 -3.55
C ILE A 70 -5.95 6.05 -3.83
N ILE A 71 -5.12 5.80 -2.82
CA ILE A 71 -3.66 5.81 -2.94
C ILE A 71 -3.14 4.37 -2.88
N ASN A 72 -2.55 3.92 -3.99
CA ASN A 72 -1.85 2.65 -4.05
C ASN A 72 -0.36 2.92 -4.36
N HIS A 73 0.49 2.80 -3.34
CA HIS A 73 1.95 2.97 -3.45
C HIS A 73 2.71 1.65 -3.26
N GLY A 74 2.01 0.50 -3.31
CA GLY A 74 2.55 -0.78 -2.91
C GLY A 74 2.51 -0.97 -1.38
N TYR A 75 3.37 -1.86 -0.88
CA TYR A 75 3.53 -2.11 0.55
C TYR A 75 5.02 -2.02 0.89
N GLU A 76 5.35 -1.33 1.97
CA GLU A 76 6.71 -1.26 2.50
C GLU A 76 6.93 -2.45 3.44
N ARG A 77 7.85 -3.35 3.08
CA ARG A 77 8.24 -4.48 3.94
C ARG A 77 9.42 -4.05 4.80
N ASP A 78 9.15 -3.67 6.05
CA ASP A 78 10.18 -3.37 7.04
C ASP A 78 10.56 -4.63 7.84
N SER A 79 11.76 -5.17 7.61
CA SER A 79 12.36 -6.28 8.39
C SER A 79 13.23 -5.81 9.55
N ALA A 80 13.40 -4.50 9.75
CA ALA A 80 14.36 -3.93 10.69
C ALA A 80 14.07 -4.31 12.14
N LEU A 81 12.80 -4.50 12.52
CA LEU A 81 12.43 -4.98 13.85
C LEU A 81 12.98 -6.38 14.16
N LEU A 82 13.05 -7.25 13.14
CA LEU A 82 13.59 -8.60 13.28
C LEU A 82 15.13 -8.62 13.20
N GLU A 83 15.75 -7.61 12.57
CA GLU A 83 17.21 -7.49 12.48
C GLU A 83 17.84 -6.87 13.73
N ASN A 84 17.12 -5.98 14.42
CA ASN A 84 17.60 -5.27 15.61
C ASN A 84 17.11 -5.86 16.94
N SER A 85 16.49 -7.04 16.92
CA SER A 85 16.08 -7.74 18.13
C SER A 85 17.26 -8.54 18.72
N SER A 86 17.43 -8.51 20.04
CA SER A 86 18.41 -9.34 20.75
C SER A 86 18.02 -10.83 20.84
N LEU A 87 16.86 -11.20 20.28
CA LEU A 87 16.42 -12.59 20.16
C LEU A 87 17.05 -13.21 18.92
N ARG A 88 17.67 -14.38 19.11
CA ARG A 88 18.29 -15.15 18.03
C ARG A 88 17.20 -15.86 17.22
N ILE A 89 16.59 -15.12 16.29
CA ILE A 89 15.53 -15.64 15.41
C ILE A 89 16.21 -16.24 14.16
N GLU A 90 16.18 -17.57 14.04
CA GLU A 90 16.65 -18.24 12.82
C GLU A 90 15.70 -17.93 11.66
N ARG A 91 16.28 -17.52 10.53
CA ARG A 91 15.54 -17.13 9.32
C ARG A 91 15.68 -18.20 8.25
N SER A 92 14.58 -18.48 7.54
CA SER A 92 14.59 -19.23 6.28
C SER A 92 14.30 -18.25 5.14
N GLU A 93 15.15 -18.26 4.11
CA GLU A 93 15.02 -17.42 2.89
C GLU A 93 14.75 -15.93 3.15
N ASN A 94 15.48 -15.36 4.12
CA ASN A 94 15.52 -13.94 4.51
C ASN A 94 14.22 -13.31 5.03
N PHE A 95 13.05 -13.88 4.75
CA PHE A 95 11.73 -13.29 5.06
C PHE A 95 10.80 -14.18 5.88
N TYR A 96 11.19 -15.44 6.15
CA TYR A 96 10.42 -16.35 6.99
C TYR A 96 11.15 -16.60 8.31
N ILE A 97 10.41 -16.55 9.42
CA ILE A 97 10.91 -17.03 10.70
C ILE A 97 10.87 -18.56 10.65
N ALA A 98 12.01 -19.21 10.91
CA ALA A 98 12.08 -20.66 10.98
C ALA A 98 11.31 -21.13 12.22
N GLY A 99 10.04 -21.49 12.04
CA GLY A 99 9.26 -22.20 13.04
C GLY A 99 9.43 -23.69 12.84
N GLN A 100 9.92 -24.40 13.87
CA GLN A 100 9.66 -25.84 13.95
C GLN A 100 8.19 -26.00 14.39
N PRO A 101 7.39 -26.88 13.75
CA PRO A 101 6.09 -27.24 14.28
C PRO A 101 6.32 -28.01 15.60
N GLU A 102 6.33 -27.29 16.72
CA GLU A 102 6.70 -27.92 17.98
C GLU A 102 5.66 -28.94 18.42
N GLN A 103 6.18 -30.15 18.64
CA GLN A 103 5.55 -31.24 19.33
C GLN A 103 5.10 -30.79 20.73
N ARG A 104 3.88 -31.18 21.05
CA ARG A 104 3.19 -31.07 22.34
C ARG A 104 4.13 -31.32 23.54
N ILE A 105 4.52 -30.25 24.23
CA ILE A 105 5.10 -30.33 25.57
C ILE A 105 3.96 -30.70 26.53
N VAL A 106 3.85 -31.97 26.88
CA VAL A 106 3.01 -32.44 28.00
C VAL A 106 3.76 -32.17 29.31
N HIS A 107 3.47 -31.04 29.95
CA HIS A 107 3.83 -30.83 31.35
C HIS A 107 2.72 -31.42 32.23
N ARG A 108 2.90 -32.65 32.72
CA ARG A 108 2.09 -33.18 33.83
C ARG A 108 2.61 -32.58 35.14
N SER A 109 1.94 -31.55 35.65
CA SER A 109 1.99 -31.22 37.07
C SER A 109 0.74 -31.80 37.74
N ALA A 110 0.89 -32.95 38.39
CA ALA A 110 -0.10 -33.44 39.33
C ALA A 110 0.08 -32.69 40.65
N VAL A 111 -0.76 -31.67 40.88
CA VAL A 111 -0.89 -31.05 42.20
C VAL A 111 -1.61 -32.04 43.10
N ARG A 112 -0.91 -32.49 44.14
CA ARG A 112 -1.44 -33.29 45.24
C ARG A 112 -2.38 -32.39 46.07
N ALA A 113 -3.68 -32.61 45.97
CA ALA A 113 -4.63 -32.06 46.93
C ALA A 113 -4.78 -33.05 48.10
N ILE A 114 -4.55 -32.53 49.30
CA ILE A 114 -4.77 -33.16 50.59
C ILE A 114 -6.19 -32.78 51.01
N SER A 115 -7.04 -33.77 51.24
CA SER A 115 -8.14 -33.79 52.22
C SER A 115 -8.79 -35.17 52.18
#